data_AF-A0A258BVW3-F1
#
_entry.id   AF-A0A258BVW3-F1
#
_cell.length_a   1.000
_cell.length_b   1.000
_cell.length_c   1.000
_cell.angle_alpha   90.00
_cell.angle_beta   90.00
_cell.angle_gamma   90.00
#
_symmetry.space_group_name_H-M   'P 1'
#
loop_
_entity.id
_entity.type
_entity.pdbx_description
1 polymer ?
#
loop_
_entity_poly.entity_id
_entity_poly.type
_entity_poly.pdbx_seq_one_letter_code
_entity_poly.pdbx_strand_id
1 'polypeptide(L)'
;FNNDGPLGTFFRYIGDTGTYIARYDDLVNGKEEAIDVSKVDVSMNGIELQDREFIAAIREGREPNSSVAKVLDCYRVLGELDVALEQAGA
;
A
#
# COMPACT_ATOMS: atom_id res chain seq x y z
N PHE A 1 -19.49 -9.62 13.04
CA PHE A 1 -18.12 -9.13 12.94
C PHE A 1 -17.97 -8.02 13.96
N ASN A 2 -17.36 -8.28 15.12
CA ASN A 2 -16.96 -7.23 16.04
C ASN A 2 -15.59 -6.72 15.56
N ASN A 3 -15.46 -5.41 15.41
CA ASN A 3 -14.30 -4.76 14.81
C ASN A 3 -13.29 -4.30 15.88
N ASP A 4 -13.23 -5.03 17.00
CA ASP A 4 -12.49 -4.63 18.21
C ASP A 4 -11.04 -5.15 18.20
N GLY A 5 -10.35 -5.00 17.07
CA GLY A 5 -8.93 -5.30 16.91
C GLY A 5 -8.18 -4.11 16.32
N PRO A 6 -6.83 -4.08 16.38
CA PRO A 6 -6.07 -3.06 15.68
C PRO A 6 -6.46 -3.08 14.20
N LEU A 7 -7.03 -1.96 13.74
CA LEU A 7 -7.44 -1.78 12.37
C LEU A 7 -6.21 -1.57 11.48
N GLY A 8 -5.90 -2.59 10.69
CA GLY A 8 -4.94 -2.51 9.61
C GLY A 8 -3.47 -2.67 10.03
N THR A 9 -2.64 -2.84 9.01
CA THR A 9 -1.18 -2.79 9.11
C THR A 9 -0.73 -1.33 8.98
N PHE A 10 0.34 -0.95 9.67
CA PHE A 10 0.98 0.34 9.44
C PHE A 10 2.28 0.13 8.66
N PHE A 11 2.64 1.13 7.87
CA PHE A 11 3.91 1.20 7.17
C PHE A 11 4.73 2.32 7.77
N ARG A 12 6.02 2.07 7.99
CA ARG A 12 6.97 3.07 8.49
C ARG A 12 8.00 3.37 7.42
N TYR A 13 8.07 4.63 7.02
CA TYR A 13 9.06 5.17 6.09
C TYR A 13 10.09 5.95 6.90
N ILE A 14 11.36 5.59 6.78
CA ILE A 14 12.48 6.27 7.44
C ILE A 14 13.39 6.80 6.34
N GLY A 15 13.53 8.11 6.25
CA GLY A 15 14.41 8.77 5.29
C GLY A 15 15.19 9.91 5.93
N ASP A 16 16.03 10.55 5.12
CA ASP A 16 16.94 11.60 5.59
C ASP A 16 16.20 12.84 6.11
N THR A 17 14.97 13.08 5.64
CA THR A 17 14.16 14.24 6.02
C THR A 17 13.21 13.96 7.18
N GLY A 18 13.12 12.71 7.64
CA GLY A 18 12.25 12.34 8.77
C GLY A 18 11.69 10.92 8.68
N THR A 19 10.86 10.61 9.67
CA THR A 19 10.12 9.36 9.77
C THR A 19 8.64 9.63 9.58
N TYR A 20 7.98 8.77 8.81
CA TYR A 20 6.54 8.84 8.54
C TYR A 20 5.92 7.49 8.83
N ILE A 21 4.73 7.49 9.42
CA ILE A 21 3.97 6.29 9.73
C ILE A 21 2.60 6.42 9.05
N ALA A 22 2.37 5.60 8.05
CA ALA A 22 1.10 5.51 7.34
C ALA A 22 0.26 4.40 7.98
N ARG A 23 -0.98 4.73 8.33
CA ARG A 23 -2.05 3.80 8.75
C ARG A 23 -3.14 3.85 7.66
N TYR A 24 -4.23 3.11 7.87
CA TYR A 24 -5.29 3.02 6.87
C TYR A 24 -5.87 4.40 6.49
N ASP A 25 -6.17 5.26 7.48
CA ASP A 25 -6.76 6.59 7.27
C ASP A 25 -5.83 7.76 7.65
N ASP A 26 -4.68 7.48 8.26
CA ASP A 26 -3.82 8.51 8.87
C ASP A 26 -2.39 8.48 8.36
N LEU A 27 -1.77 9.65 8.25
CA LEU A 27 -0.34 9.83 8.12
C LEU A 27 0.17 10.66 9.29
N VAL A 28 1.16 10.15 10.03
CA VAL A 28 1.82 10.89 11.12
C VAL A 28 3.32 10.96 10.91
N ASN A 29 3.97 11.96 11.49
CA ASN A 29 5.44 12.01 11.53
C ASN A 29 6.02 11.16 12.68
N GLY A 30 7.34 11.15 12.82
CA GLY A 30 8.05 10.39 13.85
C GLY A 30 7.76 10.78 15.31
N LYS A 31 6.99 11.86 15.54
CA LYS A 31 6.51 12.30 16.86
C LYS A 31 5.01 12.03 17.05
N GLU A 32 4.39 11.24 16.17
CA GLU A 32 2.93 11.01 16.11
C GLU A 32 2.09 12.27 15.86
N GLU A 33 2.69 13.31 15.29
CA GLU A 33 1.93 14.50 14.87
C GLU A 33 1.27 14.21 13.51
N ALA A 34 -0.05 14.45 13.43
CA ALA A 34 -0.83 14.22 12.22
C ALA A 34 -0.40 15.14 11.06
N ILE A 35 -0.31 14.55 9.87
CA ILE A 35 -0.04 15.25 8.62
C ILE A 35 -1.34 15.28 7.82
N ASP A 36 -1.84 16.49 7.55
CA ASP A 36 -3.03 16.67 6.72
C ASP A 36 -2.72 16.34 5.26
N VAL A 37 -3.37 15.29 4.77
CA VAL A 37 -3.28 14.82 3.37
C VAL A 37 -4.58 15.04 2.60
N SER A 38 -5.56 15.75 3.17
CA SER A 38 -6.89 15.97 2.55
C SER A 38 -6.85 16.71 1.21
N LYS A 39 -5.71 17.33 0.87
CA LYS A 39 -5.49 18.07 -0.38
C LYS A 39 -4.47 17.42 -1.31
N VAL A 40 -4.01 16.20 -0.99
CA VAL A 40 -3.00 15.49 -1.80
C VAL A 40 -3.60 14.92 -3.08
N ASP A 41 -4.86 14.49 -3.03
CA ASP A 41 -5.58 13.95 -4.18
C ASP A 41 -7.05 14.37 -4.17
N VAL A 42 -7.81 13.96 -5.19
CA VAL A 42 -9.23 14.27 -5.37
C VAL A 42 -10.15 13.52 -4.40
N SER A 43 -9.65 12.48 -3.73
CA SER A 43 -10.38 11.68 -2.75
C SER A 43 -9.41 11.10 -1.72
N MET A 44 -9.90 10.87 -0.50
CA MET A 44 -9.19 10.12 0.53
C MET A 44 -9.50 8.62 0.49
N ASN A 45 -10.43 8.19 -0.37
CA ASN A 45 -10.79 6.79 -0.51
C ASN A 45 -9.91 6.10 -1.55
N GLY A 46 -8.95 5.31 -1.08
CA GLY A 46 -8.02 4.57 -1.96
C GLY A 46 -8.70 3.63 -2.96
N ILE A 47 -9.87 3.05 -2.62
CA ILE A 47 -10.62 2.16 -3.51
C ILE A 47 -11.21 2.97 -4.68
N GLU A 48 -11.79 4.12 -4.38
CA GLU A 48 -12.32 5.01 -5.41
C GLU A 48 -11.20 5.47 -6.36
N LEU A 49 -10.04 5.88 -5.81
CA LEU A 49 -8.90 6.30 -6.60
C LEU A 49 -8.37 5.17 -7.50
N GLN A 50 -8.29 3.95 -6.98
CA GLN A 50 -7.92 2.77 -7.75
C GLN A 50 -8.87 2.51 -8.92
N ASP A 51 -10.19 2.56 -8.69
CA ASP A 51 -11.19 2.33 -9.73
C ASP A 51 -11.13 3.41 -10.82
N ARG A 52 -10.95 4.68 -10.42
CA ARG A 52 -10.78 5.80 -11.36
C ARG A 52 -9.56 5.63 -12.24
N GLU A 53 -8.43 5.27 -11.66
CA GLU A 53 -7.18 5.02 -12.39
C GLU A 53 -7.34 3.90 -13.40
N PHE A 54 -7.93 2.77 -12.98
CA PHE A 54 -8.11 1.60 -13.82
C PHE A 54 -9.01 1.89 -15.03
N ILE A 55 -10.15 2.56 -14.82
CA ILE A 55 -11.06 2.94 -15.91
C ILE A 55 -10.40 3.96 -16.86
N ALA A 56 -9.65 4.93 -16.33
CA ALA A 56 -8.91 5.89 -17.14
C ALA A 56 -7.87 5.19 -18.02
N ALA A 57 -7.12 4.23 -17.47
CA ALA A 57 -6.12 3.46 -18.20
C ALA A 57 -6.70 2.76 -19.43
N ILE A 58 -7.88 2.14 -19.28
CA ILE A 58 -8.60 1.49 -20.38
C ILE A 58 -8.98 2.50 -21.46
N ARG A 59 -9.55 3.65 -21.08
CA ARG A 59 -9.99 4.69 -22.03
C ARG A 59 -8.84 5.33 -22.80
N GLU A 60 -7.69 5.46 -22.14
CA GLU A 60 -6.48 6.08 -22.69
C GLU A 60 -5.59 5.07 -23.44
N GLY A 61 -5.90 3.77 -23.38
CA GLY A 61 -5.09 2.73 -24.03
C GLY A 61 -3.70 2.55 -23.42
N ARG A 62 -3.55 2.86 -22.13
CA ARG A 62 -2.29 2.69 -21.37
C ARG A 62 -2.38 1.53 -20.39
N GLU A 63 -1.23 1.04 -19.95
CA GLU A 63 -1.19 0.01 -18.90
C GLU A 63 -1.71 0.61 -17.57
N PRO A 64 -2.60 -0.08 -16.82
CA PRO A 64 -3.02 0.36 -15.50
C PRO A 64 -1.89 0.25 -14.47
N ASN A 65 -2.03 0.94 -13.34
CA ASN A 65 -1.08 0.81 -12.24
C ASN A 65 -1.09 -0.61 -11.65
N SER A 66 -2.27 -1.23 -11.61
CA SER A 66 -2.52 -2.57 -11.06
C SER A 66 -2.62 -3.66 -12.14
N SER A 67 -1.70 -3.68 -13.10
CA SER A 67 -1.69 -4.73 -14.14
C SER A 67 -1.24 -6.09 -13.58
N VAL A 68 -1.76 -7.19 -14.16
CA VAL A 68 -1.31 -8.55 -13.80
C VAL A 68 0.17 -8.75 -14.10
N ALA A 69 0.71 -8.13 -15.16
CA ALA A 69 2.12 -8.25 -15.48
C ALA A 69 3.02 -7.69 -14.36
N LYS A 70 2.63 -6.55 -13.76
CA LYS A 70 3.38 -5.89 -12.69
C LYS A 70 3.38 -6.66 -11.37
N VAL A 71 2.39 -7.52 -11.10
CA VAL A 71 2.35 -8.29 -9.84
C VAL A 71 3.21 -9.56 -9.89
N LEU A 72 3.64 -10.03 -11.07
CA LEU A 72 4.35 -11.30 -11.19
C LEU A 72 5.69 -11.33 -10.44
N ASP A 73 6.44 -10.23 -10.41
CA ASP A 73 7.71 -10.17 -9.66
C ASP A 73 7.48 -10.30 -8.16
N CYS A 74 6.39 -9.72 -7.63
CA CYS A 74 5.99 -9.92 -6.24
C CYS A 74 5.73 -11.41 -5.96
N TYR A 75 4.97 -12.09 -6.83
CA TYR A 75 4.68 -13.51 -6.65
C TYR A 75 5.92 -14.40 -6.73
N ARG A 76 6.93 -14.04 -7.53
CA ARG A 76 8.21 -14.76 -7.55
C ARG A 76 8.92 -14.67 -6.21
N VAL A 77 9.03 -13.47 -5.66
CA VAL A 77 9.64 -13.24 -4.33
C VAL A 77 8.86 -13.99 -3.25
N LEU A 78 7.53 -13.95 -3.29
CA LEU A 78 6.71 -14.72 -2.33
C LEU A 78 6.97 -16.23 -2.43
N GLY A 79 7.13 -16.77 -3.64
CA GLY A 79 7.49 -18.18 -3.83
C GLY A 79 8.89 -18.53 -3.32
N GLU A 80 9.87 -17.64 -3.52
CA GLU A 80 11.22 -17.82 -2.97
C GLU A 80 11.23 -17.80 -1.43
N LEU A 81 10.44 -16.90 -0.83
CA LEU A 81 10.28 -16.82 0.63
C LEU A 81 9.63 -18.08 1.20
N ASP A 82 8.62 -18.62 0.52
CA ASP A 82 7.94 -19.86 0.92
C ASP A 82 8.92 -21.04 1.00
N VAL A 83 9.70 -21.25 -0.07
CA VAL A 83 10.75 -22.27 -0.13
C VAL A 83 11.80 -22.08 0.97
N ALA A 84 12.24 -20.84 1.21
CA ALA A 84 13.23 -20.53 2.24
C ALA A 84 12.72 -20.83 3.65
N LEU A 85 11.45 -20.55 3.93
CA LEU A 85 10.82 -20.82 5.23
C LEU A 85 10.65 -22.32 5.49
N GLU A 86 10.26 -23.09 4.48
CA GLU A 86 10.18 -24.56 4.59
C GLU A 86 11.55 -25.18 4.91
N GLN A 87 12.62 -24.68 4.27
CA GLN A 87 13.99 -25.15 4.52
C GLN A 87 14.52 -24.74 5.90
N ALA A 88 14.16 -23.56 6.40
CA ALA A 88 14.58 -23.08 7.72
C ALA A 88 13.85 -23.78 8.89
N GLY A 89 12.70 -24.39 8.62
CA GLY A 89 11.92 -25.16 9.60
C GLY A 89 12.30 -26.65 9.70
N ALA A 90 13.19 -27.16 8.85
CA ALA A 90 13.68 -28.54 8.80
C ALA A 90 15.08 -28.68 9.43
#